data_AF-A0A2V8KTG4-F1
#
_entry.id   AF-A0A2V8KTG4-F1
#
_cell.length_a   1.000
_cell.length_b   1.000
_cell.length_c   1.000
_cell.angle_alpha   90.00
_cell.angle_beta   90.00
_cell.angle_gamma   90.00
#
_symmetry.space_group_name_H-M   'P 1'
#
loop_
_entity.id
_entity.type
_entity.pdbx_description
1 polymer ?
#
loop_
_entity_poly.entity_id
_entity_poly.type
_entity_poly.pdbx_seq_one_letter_code
_entity_poly.pdbx_strand_id
1 'polypeptide(L)'
;MHMQDRKISTGVVPYRRNSLKIAALIWFCLSGIPAFAQTLTVVRPSRHAQSHRLSDIRGGTPAVNGPTEIKLFRGNRVNGGESGKGGGTLPDPTIQTSFGPLINATPGISFDGTDVFHAGYIPSDSNIAVGPNHIVETVNAAYTVYSKTGALLFGPNSIRSLWTGLGGACSASDGGDPIVQYDRAADRWMITQLGSLSNPYSECIAISTSPDPMGSYFLYSYDFGLYLNDYPKFGIWPTATNSAYLASYSLFLLASLSAGSEICAYDRAAMLAGQPDAMGLCYSGVIADVLVPSDTDGPTPPLDGTPGYFLNLYSYSSLALFKMTPNFAAATATLTQDSIGIASFTIAQPPANAALMRMNTRAGVVTIRITWFVVIADPFFTTARVETPLSSRHRASS
;
A
#
# COMPACT_ATOMS: atom_id res chain seq x y z
N MET A 1 30.56 23.63 74.29
CA MET A 1 31.04 25.00 74.57
C MET A 1 30.51 25.90 73.46
N HIS A 2 29.74 26.92 73.82
CA HIS A 2 29.10 27.90 72.93
C HIS A 2 30.05 28.59 71.96
N MET A 3 29.51 28.98 70.79
CA MET A 3 29.69 30.26 70.05
C MET A 3 29.18 30.05 68.62
N GLN A 4 28.52 30.96 67.89
CA GLN A 4 27.80 32.21 68.18
C GLN A 4 27.08 32.60 66.87
N ASP A 5 25.97 33.32 67.00
CA ASP A 5 25.06 33.77 65.94
C ASP A 5 25.66 34.67 64.86
N ARG A 6 25.13 34.56 63.63
CA ARG A 6 24.93 35.72 62.73
C ARG A 6 23.56 35.65 62.04
N LYS A 7 22.73 36.65 62.33
CA LYS A 7 21.37 36.86 61.82
C LYS A 7 21.37 37.16 60.31
N ILE A 8 20.41 36.54 59.61
CA ILE A 8 20.00 36.87 58.25
C ILE A 8 18.91 37.95 58.34
N SER A 9 19.10 39.08 57.64
CA SER A 9 18.09 40.13 57.49
C SER A 9 17.25 39.88 56.23
N THR A 10 15.93 39.93 56.41
CA THR A 10 14.88 39.76 55.42
C THR A 10 14.66 41.04 54.61
N GLY A 11 14.80 40.97 53.29
CA GLY A 11 14.35 41.99 52.35
C GLY A 11 13.45 41.38 51.28
N VAL A 12 12.13 41.58 51.40
CA VAL A 12 11.14 41.14 50.42
C VAL A 12 11.02 42.22 49.33
N VAL A 13 11.34 41.89 48.08
CA VAL A 13 11.09 42.74 46.91
C VAL A 13 9.77 42.29 46.26
N PRO A 14 8.75 43.17 46.12
CA PRO A 14 7.47 42.80 45.55
C PRO A 14 7.52 42.74 44.01
N TYR A 15 7.23 41.56 43.45
CA TYR A 15 7.07 41.32 42.01
C TYR A 15 5.69 41.85 41.54
N ARG A 16 5.66 42.98 40.85
CA ARG A 16 4.43 43.51 40.21
C ARG A 16 4.11 42.72 38.93
N ARG A 17 2.95 42.07 38.91
CA ARG A 17 2.31 41.45 37.74
C ARG A 17 1.98 42.51 36.69
N ASN A 18 2.71 42.52 35.57
CA ASN A 18 2.24 43.10 34.30
C ASN A 18 1.60 41.98 33.46
N SER A 19 0.36 41.62 33.79
CA SER A 19 -0.41 40.63 33.05
C SER A 19 -1.55 41.30 32.29
N LEU A 20 -1.23 42.06 31.25
CA LEU A 20 -2.19 42.52 30.23
C LEU A 20 -1.38 42.93 28.99
N LYS A 21 -1.80 42.44 27.81
CA LYS A 21 -1.28 42.71 26.44
C LYS A 21 -0.37 41.67 25.75
N ILE A 22 -0.50 40.37 26.03
CA ILE A 22 0.00 39.30 25.11
C ILE A 22 -1.13 38.40 24.57
N ALA A 23 -2.30 38.37 25.22
CA ALA A 23 -3.42 37.51 24.82
C ALA A 23 -4.14 37.94 23.52
N ALA A 24 -3.97 39.19 23.05
CA ALA A 24 -4.72 39.71 21.90
C ALA A 24 -4.03 39.44 20.54
N LEU A 25 -2.74 39.09 20.50
CA LEU A 25 -2.03 38.77 19.25
C LEU A 25 -2.08 37.28 18.90
N ILE A 26 -2.33 36.41 19.89
CA ILE A 26 -2.43 34.95 19.69
C ILE A 26 -3.83 34.54 19.22
N TRP A 27 -4.85 35.37 19.47
CA TRP A 27 -6.23 35.06 19.10
C TRP A 27 -6.60 35.41 17.65
N PHE A 28 -5.73 36.10 16.91
CA PHE A 28 -5.94 36.43 15.49
C PHE A 28 -5.12 35.56 14.50
N CYS A 29 -4.35 34.59 15.00
CA CYS A 29 -3.66 33.59 14.15
C CYS A 29 -4.28 32.18 14.24
N LEU A 30 -5.45 32.04 14.85
CA LEU A 30 -6.22 30.78 14.91
C LEU A 30 -7.46 30.79 14.00
N SER A 31 -7.64 31.85 13.19
CA SER A 31 -8.67 31.87 12.15
C SER A 31 -8.12 31.25 10.87
N GLY A 32 -8.32 29.94 10.73
CA GLY A 32 -8.11 29.19 9.49
C GLY A 32 -6.75 28.50 9.40
N ILE A 33 -6.53 27.47 10.21
CA ILE A 33 -5.82 26.31 9.65
C ILE A 33 -6.76 25.85 8.53
N PRO A 34 -6.40 25.92 7.24
CA PRO A 34 -7.23 25.33 6.22
C PRO A 34 -7.42 23.88 6.64
N ALA A 35 -8.66 23.46 6.83
CA ALA A 35 -8.95 22.04 6.78
C ALA A 35 -8.28 21.54 5.50
N PHE A 36 -7.42 20.52 5.60
CA PHE A 36 -6.79 19.94 4.41
C PHE A 36 -7.92 19.46 3.51
N ALA A 37 -8.28 20.27 2.53
CA ALA A 37 -9.32 19.94 1.59
C ALA A 37 -8.73 18.93 0.62
N GLN A 38 -9.43 17.82 0.43
CA GLN A 38 -9.07 16.86 -0.60
C GLN A 38 -9.01 17.58 -1.94
N THR A 39 -7.86 17.49 -2.62
CA THR A 39 -7.62 18.23 -3.86
C THR A 39 -7.45 17.25 -5.00
N LEU A 40 -8.35 17.34 -5.99
CA LEU A 40 -8.22 16.57 -7.23
C LEU A 40 -7.19 17.20 -8.14
N THR A 41 -6.22 16.40 -8.59
CA THR A 41 -5.25 16.76 -9.61
C THR A 41 -5.33 15.78 -10.77
N VAL A 42 -5.21 16.31 -11.98
CA VAL A 42 -5.04 15.50 -13.20
C VAL A 42 -3.55 15.35 -13.44
N VAL A 43 -3.03 14.14 -13.32
CA VAL A 43 -1.64 13.82 -13.60
C VAL A 43 -1.51 13.14 -14.97
N ARG A 44 -0.33 13.28 -15.59
CA ARG A 44 0.01 12.62 -16.85
C ARG A 44 1.40 12.01 -16.74
N PRO A 45 1.72 11.00 -17.56
CA PRO A 45 3.05 10.42 -17.57
C PRO A 45 4.06 11.50 -17.95
N SER A 46 5.09 11.68 -17.14
CA SER A 46 6.26 12.51 -17.47
C SER A 46 7.11 11.84 -18.55
N ARG A 47 7.02 10.51 -18.66
CA ARG A 47 7.66 9.69 -19.70
C ARG A 47 6.74 8.53 -20.09
N HIS A 48 6.82 8.17 -21.37
CA HIS A 48 6.19 6.96 -21.92
C HIS A 48 7.13 6.28 -22.92
N ALA A 49 7.16 4.96 -22.92
CA ALA A 49 7.87 4.15 -23.89
C ALA A 49 7.24 2.76 -23.99
N GLN A 50 7.59 2.02 -25.05
CA GLN A 50 7.38 0.57 -25.07
C GLN A 50 8.72 -0.11 -24.80
N SER A 51 8.74 -1.08 -23.89
CA SER A 51 9.94 -1.86 -23.58
C SER A 51 10.30 -2.81 -24.73
N HIS A 52 11.57 -3.24 -24.78
CA HIS A 52 11.91 -4.48 -25.47
C HIS A 52 11.18 -5.66 -24.81
N ARG A 53 11.15 -6.83 -25.47
CA ARG A 53 10.66 -8.03 -24.80
C ARG A 53 11.54 -8.28 -23.59
N LEU A 54 10.93 -8.57 -22.44
CA LEU A 54 11.69 -8.85 -21.22
C LEU A 54 12.67 -10.00 -21.42
N SER A 55 12.26 -11.04 -22.16
CA SER A 55 13.13 -12.16 -22.55
C SER A 55 14.42 -11.74 -23.29
N ASP A 56 14.46 -10.57 -23.92
CA ASP A 56 15.65 -10.03 -24.59
C ASP A 56 16.50 -9.14 -23.68
N ILE A 57 15.99 -8.76 -22.50
CA ILE A 57 16.66 -7.88 -21.54
C ILE A 57 17.54 -8.72 -20.61
N ARG A 58 18.85 -8.48 -20.66
CA ARG A 58 19.78 -8.98 -19.64
C ARG A 58 19.65 -8.13 -18.39
N GLY A 59 18.65 -8.41 -17.56
CA GLY A 59 18.30 -7.57 -16.42
C GLY A 59 19.30 -7.58 -15.28
N GLY A 60 20.19 -8.58 -15.23
CA GLY A 60 21.19 -8.75 -14.16
C GLY A 60 20.52 -8.96 -12.80
N THR A 61 21.28 -9.42 -11.81
CA THR A 61 20.80 -9.51 -10.43
C THR A 61 20.99 -8.16 -9.73
N PRO A 62 19.99 -7.68 -8.95
CA PRO A 62 20.17 -6.53 -8.05
C PRO A 62 21.40 -6.65 -7.17
N ALA A 63 21.93 -5.50 -6.75
CA ALA A 63 22.93 -5.48 -5.68
C ALA A 63 22.27 -5.85 -4.35
N VAL A 64 22.95 -6.68 -3.56
CA VAL A 64 22.50 -7.04 -2.21
C VAL A 64 22.82 -5.89 -1.25
N ASN A 65 21.79 -5.29 -0.68
CA ASN A 65 21.84 -4.19 0.27
C ASN A 65 21.14 -4.58 1.58
N GLY A 66 21.81 -4.38 2.71
CA GLY A 66 21.28 -4.73 4.04
C GLY A 66 21.80 -6.07 4.57
N PRO A 67 21.35 -6.49 5.76
CA PRO A 67 21.79 -7.76 6.36
C PRO A 67 21.40 -8.92 5.46
N THR A 68 22.25 -9.94 5.32
CA THR A 68 21.96 -11.17 4.56
C THR A 68 21.33 -12.26 5.43
N GLU A 69 21.14 -11.99 6.72
CA GLU A 69 20.56 -12.89 7.70
C GLU A 69 19.59 -12.09 8.58
N ILE A 70 18.33 -12.50 8.61
CA ILE A 70 17.43 -12.10 9.69
C ILE A 70 17.84 -12.94 10.89
N LYS A 71 18.59 -12.33 11.82
CA LYS A 71 18.68 -12.90 13.16
C LYS A 71 17.30 -12.84 13.74
N LEU A 72 16.57 -13.96 13.67
CA LEU A 72 15.42 -14.17 14.51
C LEU A 72 15.93 -13.93 15.92
N PHE A 73 15.54 -12.80 16.52
CA PHE A 73 15.49 -12.77 17.95
C PHE A 73 14.54 -13.90 18.29
N ARG A 74 15.09 -15.06 18.68
CA ARG A 74 14.39 -15.95 19.60
C ARG A 74 14.14 -15.04 20.78
N GLY A 75 13.02 -14.32 20.76
CA GLY A 75 12.46 -13.76 21.97
C GLY A 75 12.54 -14.92 22.94
N ASN A 76 13.27 -14.70 24.04
CA ASN A 76 13.31 -15.67 25.13
C ASN A 76 11.91 -16.24 25.20
N ARG A 77 11.78 -17.56 25.00
CA ARG A 77 10.50 -18.24 25.22
C ARG A 77 9.95 -17.59 26.46
N VAL A 78 8.88 -16.82 26.32
CA VAL A 78 8.18 -16.29 27.48
C VAL A 78 7.69 -17.57 28.11
N ASN A 79 8.44 -18.08 29.08
CA ASN A 79 7.97 -19.12 29.96
C ASN A 79 6.61 -18.59 30.41
N GLY A 80 5.54 -19.29 30.04
CA GLY A 80 4.16 -18.81 30.13
C GLY A 80 3.74 -18.58 31.58
N GLY A 81 4.25 -17.51 32.19
CA GLY A 81 4.16 -17.23 33.61
C GLY A 81 4.32 -15.75 33.96
N GLU A 82 4.67 -14.88 33.01
CA GLU A 82 4.56 -13.43 33.23
C GLU A 82 3.33 -12.89 32.51
N SER A 83 2.24 -12.81 33.27
CA SER A 83 1.09 -11.96 32.94
C SER A 83 1.60 -10.54 32.71
N GLY A 84 1.82 -10.19 31.44
CA GLY A 84 1.99 -8.81 31.02
C GLY A 84 0.77 -8.02 31.51
N LYS A 85 0.98 -7.14 32.48
CA LYS A 85 -0.04 -6.24 33.06
C LYS A 85 -0.44 -5.12 32.08
N GLY A 86 -0.66 -5.46 30.82
CA GLY A 86 -1.06 -4.54 29.76
C GLY A 86 -2.14 -5.08 28.81
N GLY A 87 -2.54 -6.35 28.92
CA GLY A 87 -3.70 -6.90 28.21
C GLY A 87 -4.93 -6.87 29.12
N GLY A 88 -6.01 -6.25 28.69
CA GLY A 88 -7.30 -6.39 29.38
C GLY A 88 -7.65 -7.86 29.56
N THR A 89 -8.21 -8.23 30.71
CA THR A 89 -8.71 -9.58 31.03
C THR A 89 -9.96 -9.97 30.22
N LEU A 90 -10.32 -9.18 29.21
CA LEU A 90 -11.48 -9.41 28.37
C LEU A 90 -11.05 -10.27 27.17
N PRO A 91 -11.72 -11.41 26.91
CA PRO A 91 -11.51 -12.18 25.69
C PRO A 91 -11.66 -11.28 24.47
N ASP A 92 -10.73 -11.34 23.51
CA ASP A 92 -10.87 -10.64 22.23
C ASP A 92 -12.09 -11.23 21.49
N PRO A 93 -13.19 -10.48 21.33
CA PRO A 93 -14.40 -11.00 20.70
C PRO A 93 -14.22 -11.24 19.19
N THR A 94 -13.12 -10.76 18.61
CA THR A 94 -12.81 -10.88 17.17
C THR A 94 -11.83 -12.01 16.86
N ILE A 95 -11.38 -12.75 17.87
CA ILE A 95 -10.54 -13.93 17.67
C ILE A 95 -11.32 -14.98 16.86
N GLN A 96 -10.71 -15.49 15.79
CA GLN A 96 -11.28 -16.61 15.07
C GLN A 96 -11.29 -17.84 15.98
N THR A 97 -12.48 -18.32 16.35
CA THR A 97 -12.64 -19.51 17.21
C THR A 97 -12.92 -20.79 16.43
N SER A 98 -13.14 -20.70 15.11
CA SER A 98 -13.39 -21.85 14.25
C SER A 98 -12.87 -21.62 12.84
N PHE A 99 -12.36 -22.68 12.20
CA PHE A 99 -12.02 -22.64 10.78
C PHE A 99 -13.31 -22.45 9.97
N GLY A 100 -13.28 -21.56 8.97
CA GLY A 100 -14.34 -21.50 7.96
C GLY A 100 -14.47 -22.85 7.24
N PRO A 101 -15.57 -23.07 6.49
CA PRO A 101 -15.75 -24.31 5.73
C PRO A 101 -14.52 -24.56 4.86
N LEU A 102 -14.01 -25.79 4.92
CA LEU A 102 -12.91 -26.22 4.06
C LEU A 102 -13.34 -26.00 2.61
N ILE A 103 -12.75 -25.00 1.97
CA ILE A 103 -12.82 -24.86 0.52
C ILE A 103 -12.06 -26.05 -0.06
N ASN A 104 -12.65 -26.72 -1.05
CA ASN A 104 -12.10 -27.91 -1.69
C ASN A 104 -10.91 -27.53 -2.59
N ALA A 105 -9.88 -26.92 -1.99
CA ALA A 105 -8.63 -26.55 -2.61
C ALA A 105 -7.64 -27.69 -2.33
N THR A 106 -7.26 -28.42 -3.37
CA THR A 106 -6.16 -29.36 -3.29
C THR A 106 -4.87 -28.56 -3.38
N PRO A 107 -3.94 -28.68 -2.41
CA PRO A 107 -2.62 -28.08 -2.52
C PRO A 107 -1.97 -28.47 -3.85
N GLY A 108 -1.48 -27.47 -4.58
CA GLY A 108 -0.75 -27.68 -5.83
C GLY A 108 0.69 -28.10 -5.57
N ILE A 109 1.56 -27.70 -6.50
CA ILE A 109 3.00 -27.90 -6.37
C ILE A 109 3.58 -26.79 -5.47
N SER A 110 4.50 -27.18 -4.59
CA SER A 110 5.34 -26.24 -3.83
C SER A 110 6.71 -26.14 -4.49
N PHE A 111 7.23 -24.92 -4.58
CA PHE A 111 8.56 -24.62 -5.11
C PHE A 111 9.10 -23.37 -4.42
N ASP A 112 10.42 -23.21 -4.45
CA ASP A 112 11.08 -22.04 -3.84
C ASP A 112 10.93 -20.80 -4.74
N GLY A 113 10.54 -19.69 -4.12
CA GLY A 113 10.47 -18.37 -4.75
C GLY A 113 11.81 -17.64 -4.76
N THR A 114 11.77 -16.35 -5.08
CA THR A 114 12.95 -15.48 -5.14
C THR A 114 13.50 -15.24 -3.72
N ASP A 115 14.78 -15.54 -3.52
CA ASP A 115 15.44 -15.35 -2.22
C ASP A 115 16.00 -13.92 -2.03
N VAL A 116 16.47 -13.64 -0.82
CA VAL A 116 17.04 -12.34 -0.44
C VAL A 116 18.31 -11.97 -1.19
N PHE A 117 19.14 -12.95 -1.60
CA PHE A 117 20.38 -12.70 -2.33
C PHE A 117 20.12 -12.21 -3.75
N HIS A 118 18.94 -12.51 -4.27
CA HIS A 118 18.49 -12.03 -5.56
C HIS A 118 17.55 -10.81 -5.45
N ALA A 119 16.79 -10.67 -4.36
CA ALA A 119 15.89 -9.55 -4.12
C ALA A 119 16.58 -8.28 -3.61
N GLY A 120 17.70 -8.44 -2.90
CA GLY A 120 18.63 -7.39 -2.54
C GLY A 120 18.30 -6.54 -1.31
N TYR A 121 17.19 -6.77 -0.58
CA TYR A 121 16.83 -5.98 0.61
C TYR A 121 16.17 -6.82 1.72
N ILE A 122 16.31 -6.37 2.98
CA ILE A 122 15.62 -6.90 4.17
C ILE A 122 15.00 -5.72 4.95
N PRO A 123 13.73 -5.81 5.43
CA PRO A 123 12.79 -6.92 5.28
C PRO A 123 12.35 -7.14 3.82
N SER A 124 11.64 -8.24 3.57
CA SER A 124 11.23 -8.64 2.22
C SER A 124 9.89 -8.04 1.84
N ASP A 125 9.84 -7.25 0.77
CA ASP A 125 8.61 -6.80 0.12
C ASP A 125 8.22 -7.76 -1.00
N SER A 126 7.70 -8.93 -0.61
CA SER A 126 7.29 -9.99 -1.54
C SER A 126 5.88 -9.76 -2.07
N ASN A 127 5.72 -9.80 -3.38
CA ASN A 127 4.43 -9.73 -4.07
C ASN A 127 4.36 -10.74 -5.21
N ILE A 128 3.19 -11.30 -5.47
CA ILE A 128 3.01 -12.37 -6.46
C ILE A 128 1.67 -12.25 -7.17
N ALA A 129 1.68 -12.45 -8.48
CA ALA A 129 0.49 -12.55 -9.30
C ALA A 129 0.47 -13.84 -10.09
N VAL A 130 -0.74 -14.37 -10.26
CA VAL A 130 -0.97 -15.67 -10.87
C VAL A 130 -1.90 -15.52 -12.07
N GLY A 131 -1.33 -15.69 -13.26
CA GLY A 131 -2.05 -15.75 -14.52
C GLY A 131 -2.38 -17.18 -14.93
N PRO A 132 -2.95 -17.37 -16.14
CA PRO A 132 -3.32 -18.69 -16.67
C PRO A 132 -2.11 -19.60 -16.86
N ASN A 133 -1.02 -19.05 -17.41
CA ASN A 133 0.16 -19.83 -17.85
C ASN A 133 1.44 -19.55 -17.05
N HIS A 134 1.47 -18.45 -16.30
CA HIS A 134 2.66 -17.99 -15.60
C HIS A 134 2.33 -17.55 -14.18
N ILE A 135 3.36 -17.56 -13.34
CA ILE A 135 3.39 -16.94 -12.02
C ILE A 135 4.48 -15.89 -12.10
N VAL A 136 4.18 -14.65 -11.73
CA VAL A 136 5.17 -13.57 -11.68
C VAL A 136 5.29 -13.12 -10.23
N GLU A 137 6.52 -13.09 -9.75
CA GLU A 137 6.86 -12.67 -8.41
C GLU A 137 7.76 -11.43 -8.50
N THR A 138 7.51 -10.47 -7.63
CA THR A 138 8.42 -9.35 -7.38
C THR A 138 8.82 -9.35 -5.92
N VAL A 139 10.11 -9.16 -5.64
CA VAL A 139 10.63 -9.06 -4.27
C VAL A 139 11.61 -7.91 -4.20
N ASN A 140 11.26 -6.85 -3.48
CA ASN A 140 12.07 -5.64 -3.35
C ASN A 140 12.55 -5.07 -4.71
N ALA A 141 13.78 -5.37 -5.11
CA ALA A 141 14.40 -4.89 -6.34
C ALA A 141 14.44 -5.95 -7.46
N ALA A 142 13.79 -7.10 -7.30
CA ALA A 142 13.81 -8.18 -8.28
C ALA A 142 12.42 -8.55 -8.79
N TYR A 143 12.39 -9.12 -9.99
CA TYR A 143 11.23 -9.85 -10.50
C TYR A 143 11.65 -11.17 -11.16
N THR A 144 10.76 -12.15 -11.07
CA THR A 144 11.00 -13.52 -11.53
C THR A 144 9.71 -14.09 -12.14
N VAL A 145 9.84 -14.86 -13.22
CA VAL A 145 8.73 -15.53 -13.90
C VAL A 145 8.89 -17.04 -13.76
N TYR A 146 7.85 -17.69 -13.27
CA TYR A 146 7.76 -19.13 -13.13
C TYR A 146 6.62 -19.71 -13.98
N SER A 147 6.78 -20.97 -14.36
CA SER A 147 5.68 -21.77 -14.90
C SER A 147 4.66 -22.11 -13.80
N LYS A 148 3.46 -22.54 -14.20
CA LYS A 148 2.44 -23.06 -13.27
C LYS A 148 2.88 -24.29 -12.47
N THR A 149 3.95 -24.97 -12.89
CA THR A 149 4.53 -26.12 -12.21
C THR A 149 5.73 -25.78 -11.34
N GLY A 150 6.08 -24.50 -11.20
CA GLY A 150 7.19 -24.04 -10.36
C GLY A 150 8.56 -24.01 -11.02
N ALA A 151 8.68 -24.37 -12.30
CA ALA A 151 9.93 -24.21 -13.03
C ALA A 151 10.22 -22.71 -13.28
N LEU A 152 11.45 -22.27 -12.98
CA LEU A 152 11.96 -20.94 -13.30
C LEU A 152 12.03 -20.76 -14.83
N LEU A 153 11.36 -19.74 -15.35
CA LEU A 153 11.35 -19.42 -16.78
C LEU A 153 12.19 -18.19 -17.10
N PHE A 154 12.21 -17.19 -16.20
CA PHE A 154 12.96 -15.95 -16.41
C PHE A 154 13.29 -15.26 -15.08
N GLY A 155 14.44 -14.60 -15.02
CA GLY A 155 14.94 -13.94 -13.80
C GLY A 155 15.67 -14.88 -12.84
N PRO A 156 15.92 -14.44 -11.58
CA PRO A 156 15.59 -13.12 -11.05
C PRO A 156 16.35 -12.00 -11.76
N ASN A 157 15.65 -10.95 -12.15
CA ASN A 157 16.23 -9.77 -12.78
C ASN A 157 15.94 -8.52 -11.95
N SER A 158 16.84 -7.53 -12.02
CA SER A 158 16.63 -6.22 -11.40
C SER A 158 15.40 -5.55 -11.98
N ILE A 159 14.53 -5.05 -11.11
CA ILE A 159 13.23 -4.50 -11.49
C ILE A 159 13.37 -3.29 -12.40
N ARG A 160 14.36 -2.42 -12.17
CA ARG A 160 14.65 -1.28 -13.07
C ARG A 160 14.97 -1.69 -14.51
N SER A 161 15.45 -2.93 -14.73
CA SER A 161 15.77 -3.41 -16.07
C SER A 161 14.56 -3.39 -17.01
N LEU A 162 13.35 -3.56 -16.45
CA LEU A 162 12.10 -3.48 -17.19
C LEU A 162 11.86 -2.07 -17.77
N TRP A 163 12.39 -1.03 -17.13
CA TRP A 163 12.26 0.38 -17.52
C TRP A 163 13.46 0.94 -18.28
N THR A 164 14.45 0.12 -18.66
CA THR A 164 15.68 0.59 -19.36
C THR A 164 15.36 1.46 -20.58
N GLY A 165 14.30 1.16 -21.33
CA GLY A 165 13.88 1.93 -22.51
C GLY A 165 13.14 3.25 -22.22
N LEU A 166 12.73 3.50 -20.97
CA LEU A 166 11.99 4.71 -20.58
C LEU A 166 12.92 5.90 -20.23
N GLY A 167 14.10 5.59 -19.66
CA GLY A 167 14.97 6.60 -19.06
C GLY A 167 14.43 7.14 -17.73
N GLY A 168 15.10 8.16 -17.18
CA GLY A 168 14.72 8.77 -15.89
C GLY A 168 14.92 7.84 -14.69
N ALA A 169 14.33 8.21 -13.55
CA ALA A 169 14.48 7.52 -12.27
C ALA A 169 14.13 6.02 -12.36
N CYS A 170 12.99 5.69 -13.00
CA CYS A 170 12.53 4.33 -13.22
C CYS A 170 13.56 3.39 -13.86
N SER A 171 14.43 3.92 -14.72
CA SER A 171 15.47 3.14 -15.41
C SER A 171 16.81 3.11 -14.66
N ALA A 172 17.03 4.07 -13.77
CA ALA A 172 18.33 4.31 -13.14
C ALA A 172 18.46 3.65 -11.76
N SER A 173 17.35 3.53 -11.04
CA SER A 173 17.31 3.08 -9.65
C SER A 173 16.33 1.93 -9.49
N ASP A 174 16.61 1.05 -8.53
CA ASP A 174 15.63 0.11 -7.98
C ASP A 174 14.99 0.81 -6.76
N GLY A 175 13.86 1.50 -6.98
CA GLY A 175 13.26 2.32 -5.93
C GLY A 175 12.49 1.51 -4.88
N GLY A 176 12.16 0.25 -5.16
CA GLY A 176 11.48 -0.64 -4.23
C GLY A 176 9.96 -0.57 -4.32
N ASP A 177 9.31 -1.15 -3.30
CA ASP A 177 7.87 -1.36 -3.18
C ASP A 177 7.17 -1.90 -4.43
N PRO A 178 7.66 -3.01 -5.01
CA PRO A 178 7.11 -3.48 -6.26
C PRO A 178 5.74 -4.12 -6.04
N ILE A 179 4.81 -3.80 -6.95
CA ILE A 179 3.53 -4.49 -7.03
C ILE A 179 3.42 -5.18 -8.37
N VAL A 180 3.08 -6.46 -8.36
CA VAL A 180 2.71 -7.22 -9.55
C VAL A 180 1.26 -7.67 -9.46
N GLN A 181 0.50 -7.43 -10.53
CA GLN A 181 -0.87 -7.92 -10.66
C GLN A 181 -1.12 -8.49 -12.06
N TYR A 182 -2.09 -9.41 -12.12
CA TYR A 182 -2.58 -9.94 -13.38
C TYR A 182 -4.01 -9.47 -13.62
N ASP A 183 -4.15 -8.57 -14.59
CA ASP A 183 -5.41 -8.05 -15.09
C ASP A 183 -6.15 -9.12 -15.88
N ARG A 184 -6.96 -9.89 -15.16
CA ARG A 184 -7.74 -11.00 -15.73
C ARG A 184 -8.75 -10.54 -16.78
N ALA A 185 -9.26 -9.32 -16.67
CA ALA A 185 -10.26 -8.80 -17.60
C ALA A 185 -9.64 -8.38 -18.95
N ALA A 186 -8.36 -7.99 -18.96
CA ALA A 186 -7.63 -7.65 -20.19
C ALA A 186 -6.62 -8.71 -20.65
N ASP A 187 -6.39 -9.75 -19.85
CA ASP A 187 -5.32 -10.72 -20.05
C ASP A 187 -3.94 -10.04 -20.17
N ARG A 188 -3.61 -9.23 -19.16
CA ARG A 188 -2.37 -8.43 -19.08
C ARG A 188 -1.74 -8.47 -17.69
N TRP A 189 -0.43 -8.28 -17.64
CA TRP A 189 0.36 -8.08 -16.44
C TRP A 189 0.57 -6.60 -16.16
N MET A 190 0.47 -6.21 -14.90
CA MET A 190 0.88 -4.92 -14.38
C MET A 190 2.04 -5.13 -13.42
N ILE A 191 3.13 -4.38 -13.58
CA ILE A 191 4.27 -4.35 -12.66
C ILE A 191 4.56 -2.89 -12.34
N THR A 192 4.76 -2.57 -11.07
CA THR A 192 5.11 -1.21 -10.62
C THR A 192 6.34 -1.20 -9.75
N GLN A 193 6.96 -0.03 -9.60
CA GLN A 193 7.94 0.28 -8.57
C GLN A 193 7.98 1.78 -8.30
N LEU A 194 8.57 2.16 -7.17
CA LEU A 194 9.06 3.52 -6.99
C LEU A 194 10.21 3.77 -7.97
N GLY A 195 10.25 4.96 -8.58
CA GLY A 195 11.35 5.32 -9.47
C GLY A 195 12.64 5.62 -8.74
N SER A 196 12.57 6.12 -7.50
CA SER A 196 13.74 6.43 -6.68
C SER A 196 13.32 6.73 -5.24
N LEU A 197 14.18 6.38 -4.28
CA LEU A 197 14.08 6.82 -2.88
C LEU A 197 14.70 8.21 -2.65
N SER A 198 15.14 8.88 -3.71
CA SER A 198 15.70 10.23 -3.69
C SER A 198 15.16 11.04 -4.87
N ASN A 199 14.91 12.33 -4.64
CA ASN A 199 14.38 13.24 -5.65
C ASN A 199 15.22 13.20 -6.97
N PRO A 200 14.60 13.10 -8.17
CA PRO A 200 13.16 13.13 -8.46
C PRO A 200 12.39 11.85 -8.06
N TYR A 201 11.22 12.03 -7.42
CA TYR A 201 10.30 10.94 -7.08
C TYR A 201 9.31 10.67 -8.21
N SER A 202 9.03 9.40 -8.44
CA SER A 202 8.05 9.00 -9.45
C SER A 202 7.47 7.63 -9.15
N GLU A 203 6.26 7.37 -9.63
CA GLU A 203 5.73 6.02 -9.74
C GLU A 203 5.99 5.49 -11.14
N CYS A 204 6.55 4.30 -11.22
CA CYS A 204 6.83 3.60 -12.47
C CYS A 204 5.77 2.52 -12.66
N ILE A 205 5.00 2.59 -13.74
CA ILE A 205 3.94 1.61 -14.04
C ILE A 205 4.23 0.97 -15.38
N ALA A 206 4.18 -0.35 -15.45
CA ALA A 206 4.34 -1.12 -16.67
C ALA A 206 3.15 -2.03 -16.91
N ILE A 207 2.58 -1.96 -18.11
CA ILE A 207 1.46 -2.81 -18.55
C ILE A 207 1.93 -3.66 -19.72
N SER A 208 1.90 -4.98 -19.59
CA SER A 208 2.32 -5.87 -20.69
C SER A 208 1.50 -5.57 -21.95
N THR A 209 2.09 -5.78 -23.13
CA THR A 209 1.37 -5.62 -24.41
C THR A 209 0.59 -6.88 -24.77
N SER A 210 0.83 -7.99 -24.08
CA SER A 210 0.26 -9.31 -24.34
C SER A 210 0.10 -10.14 -23.05
N PRO A 211 -0.55 -11.31 -23.12
CA PRO A 211 -0.65 -12.27 -22.01
C PRO A 211 0.68 -12.87 -21.53
N ASP A 212 1.73 -12.77 -22.35
CA ASP A 212 3.07 -13.27 -22.04
C ASP A 212 3.82 -12.25 -21.15
N PRO A 213 4.10 -12.57 -19.86
CA PRO A 213 4.83 -11.67 -18.97
C PRO A 213 6.28 -11.46 -19.39
N MET A 214 6.84 -12.30 -20.27
CA MET A 214 8.19 -12.16 -20.83
C MET A 214 8.21 -11.38 -22.16
N GLY A 215 7.05 -10.88 -22.59
CA GLY A 215 6.86 -10.02 -23.75
C GLY A 215 7.28 -8.57 -23.51
N SER A 216 6.79 -7.63 -24.32
CA SER A 216 7.00 -6.19 -24.12
C SER A 216 5.94 -5.55 -23.22
N TYR A 217 6.22 -4.35 -22.72
CA TYR A 217 5.34 -3.58 -21.83
C TYR A 217 5.24 -2.12 -22.32
N PHE A 218 4.07 -1.52 -22.16
CA PHE A 218 3.91 -0.07 -22.13
C PHE A 218 4.37 0.46 -20.78
N LEU A 219 5.34 1.37 -20.80
CA LEU A 219 6.02 1.92 -19.64
C LEU A 219 5.56 3.36 -19.41
N TYR A 220 5.28 3.69 -18.16
CA TYR A 220 4.85 5.02 -17.72
C TYR A 220 5.65 5.44 -16.49
N SER A 221 6.00 6.71 -16.40
CA SER A 221 6.51 7.35 -15.18
C SER A 221 5.61 8.52 -14.84
N TYR A 222 5.06 8.55 -13.63
CA TYR A 222 4.28 9.69 -13.12
C TYR A 222 5.13 10.43 -12.08
N ASP A 223 5.29 11.74 -12.25
CA ASP A 223 6.11 12.58 -11.38
C ASP A 223 5.36 12.92 -10.09
N PHE A 224 6.02 12.77 -8.95
CA PHE A 224 5.49 13.11 -7.62
C PHE A 224 6.15 14.37 -7.02
N GLY A 225 6.91 15.10 -7.82
CA GLY A 225 7.60 16.33 -7.42
C GLY A 225 8.49 16.11 -6.20
N LEU A 226 8.15 16.81 -5.11
CA LEU A 226 8.91 16.78 -3.84
C LEU A 226 8.44 15.70 -2.86
N TYR A 227 7.41 14.93 -3.21
CA TYR A 227 6.83 13.92 -2.33
C TYR A 227 7.35 12.55 -2.71
N LEU A 228 7.92 11.84 -1.75
CA LEU A 228 8.11 10.40 -1.89
C LEU A 228 6.73 9.73 -1.80
N ASN A 229 6.40 8.93 -2.81
CA ASN A 229 5.14 8.21 -2.97
C ASN A 229 5.21 6.80 -2.37
N ASP A 230 5.57 6.73 -1.09
CA ASP A 230 5.95 5.50 -0.42
C ASP A 230 4.78 4.53 -0.21
N TYR A 231 5.12 3.26 -0.02
CA TYR A 231 4.21 2.19 0.33
C TYR A 231 2.99 2.03 -0.60
N PRO A 232 3.17 2.10 -1.94
CA PRO A 232 2.08 1.98 -2.89
C PRO A 232 1.24 0.73 -2.68
N LYS A 233 -0.06 0.87 -2.93
CA LYS A 233 -1.00 -0.25 -3.06
C LYS A 233 -1.77 -0.06 -4.34
N PHE A 234 -1.97 -1.15 -5.08
CA PHE A 234 -2.70 -1.13 -6.35
C PHE A 234 -3.86 -2.12 -6.35
N GLY A 235 -4.90 -1.82 -7.13
CA GLY A 235 -6.04 -2.70 -7.40
C GLY A 235 -6.54 -2.53 -8.82
N ILE A 236 -7.13 -3.59 -9.40
CA ILE A 236 -7.66 -3.57 -10.77
C ILE A 236 -9.17 -3.42 -10.72
N TRP A 237 -9.69 -2.37 -11.38
CA TRP A 237 -11.12 -2.04 -11.42
C TRP A 237 -11.67 -1.99 -12.86
N PRO A 238 -12.05 -3.13 -13.45
CA PRO A 238 -12.41 -3.26 -14.85
C PRO A 238 -13.92 -3.04 -15.10
N THR A 239 -14.47 -1.90 -14.68
CA THR A 239 -15.82 -1.46 -15.13
C THR A 239 -15.79 -1.00 -16.58
N ALA A 240 -16.94 -0.70 -17.20
CA ALA A 240 -16.98 -0.34 -18.62
C ALA A 240 -16.66 1.15 -18.88
N THR A 241 -17.20 2.07 -18.06
CA THR A 241 -17.10 3.53 -18.27
C THR A 241 -16.15 4.23 -17.31
N ASN A 242 -15.92 3.67 -16.12
CA ASN A 242 -15.02 4.22 -15.11
C ASN A 242 -13.87 3.24 -14.78
N SER A 243 -13.37 2.53 -15.80
CA SER A 243 -12.32 1.52 -15.67
C SER A 243 -11.01 2.14 -15.22
N ALA A 244 -10.39 1.61 -14.16
CA ALA A 244 -9.16 2.18 -13.62
C ALA A 244 -8.19 1.14 -13.06
N TYR A 245 -6.90 1.49 -13.09
CA TYR A 245 -5.92 0.96 -12.14
C TYR A 245 -5.96 1.89 -10.93
N LEU A 246 -6.47 1.37 -9.81
CA LEU A 246 -6.59 2.11 -8.55
C LEU A 246 -5.26 2.05 -7.81
N ALA A 247 -4.82 3.17 -7.25
CA ALA A 247 -3.61 3.24 -6.47
C ALA A 247 -3.77 4.10 -5.23
N SER A 248 -2.98 3.83 -4.19
CA SER A 248 -2.82 4.74 -3.07
C SER A 248 -1.38 4.77 -2.59
N TYR A 249 -0.95 5.92 -2.09
CA TYR A 249 0.41 6.20 -1.66
C TYR A 249 0.40 6.88 -0.30
N SER A 250 1.40 6.61 0.53
CA SER A 250 1.74 7.41 1.70
C SER A 250 2.72 8.49 1.27
N LEU A 251 2.32 9.76 1.35
CA LEU A 251 3.12 10.87 0.86
C LEU A 251 4.05 11.41 1.93
N PHE A 252 5.34 11.55 1.59
CA PHE A 252 6.33 12.19 2.46
C PHE A 252 7.01 13.34 1.73
N LEU A 253 6.73 14.57 2.17
CA LEU A 253 7.40 15.76 1.66
C LEU A 253 8.89 15.67 1.99
N LEU A 254 9.73 15.80 0.96
CA LEU A 254 11.18 15.66 1.05
C LEU A 254 11.60 14.35 1.75
N ALA A 255 10.86 13.26 1.48
CA ALA A 255 11.06 11.91 2.03
C ALA A 255 11.11 11.83 3.57
N SER A 256 10.56 12.82 4.30
CA SER A 256 10.67 12.86 5.77
C SER A 256 9.41 13.33 6.49
N LEU A 257 8.68 14.29 5.92
CA LEU A 257 7.49 14.85 6.57
C LEU A 257 6.23 14.20 5.99
N SER A 258 5.52 13.42 6.81
CA SER A 258 4.24 12.83 6.41
C SER A 258 3.26 13.93 5.96
N ALA A 259 2.68 13.74 4.78
CA ALA A 259 1.73 14.64 4.13
C ALA A 259 0.35 13.96 3.93
N GLY A 260 0.10 12.85 4.63
CA GLY A 260 -1.10 12.03 4.47
C GLY A 260 -0.97 11.05 3.30
N SER A 261 -2.11 10.64 2.75
CA SER A 261 -2.18 9.76 1.60
C SER A 261 -2.66 10.48 0.35
N GLU A 262 -2.33 9.88 -0.79
CA GLU A 262 -2.94 10.18 -2.08
C GLU A 262 -3.66 8.95 -2.61
N ILE A 263 -4.86 9.16 -3.16
CA ILE A 263 -5.66 8.14 -3.84
C ILE A 263 -5.72 8.47 -5.32
N CYS A 264 -5.32 7.55 -6.18
CA CYS A 264 -5.31 7.72 -7.62
C CYS A 264 -6.17 6.68 -8.34
N ALA A 265 -6.72 7.09 -9.48
CA ALA A 265 -7.25 6.22 -10.52
C ALA A 265 -6.54 6.55 -11.83
N TYR A 266 -5.78 5.60 -12.37
CA TYR A 266 -5.14 5.72 -13.68
C TYR A 266 -6.05 5.15 -14.76
N ASP A 267 -6.13 5.82 -15.92
CA ASP A 267 -6.98 5.43 -17.05
C ASP A 267 -6.54 4.07 -17.62
N ARG A 268 -7.22 3.03 -17.16
CA ARG A 268 -6.89 1.65 -17.52
C ARG A 268 -7.07 1.41 -19.01
N ALA A 269 -8.08 1.99 -19.64
CA ALA A 269 -8.33 1.81 -21.07
C ALA A 269 -7.21 2.44 -21.91
N ALA A 270 -6.80 3.66 -21.56
CA ALA A 270 -5.68 4.35 -22.22
C ALA A 270 -4.36 3.59 -22.02
N MET A 271 -4.09 3.13 -20.80
CA MET A 271 -2.85 2.41 -20.49
C MET A 271 -2.76 1.05 -21.20
N LEU A 272 -3.86 0.29 -21.29
CA LEU A 272 -3.96 -0.95 -22.03
C LEU A 272 -3.77 -0.76 -23.54
N ALA A 273 -4.18 0.40 -24.06
CA ALA A 273 -4.00 0.77 -25.47
C ALA A 273 -2.65 1.44 -25.75
N GLY A 274 -1.76 1.56 -24.76
CA GLY A 274 -0.43 2.15 -24.92
C GLY A 274 -0.43 3.66 -25.19
N GLN A 275 -1.45 4.39 -24.72
CA GLN A 275 -1.55 5.82 -25.00
C GLN A 275 -0.52 6.61 -24.16
N PRO A 276 0.32 7.45 -24.77
CA PRO A 276 1.39 8.16 -24.07
C PRO A 276 0.88 9.20 -23.06
N ASP A 277 -0.38 9.61 -23.17
CA ASP A 277 -1.05 10.61 -22.33
C ASP A 277 -2.08 9.99 -21.36
N ALA A 278 -2.01 8.68 -21.12
CA ALA A 278 -2.88 7.98 -20.18
C ALA A 278 -2.92 8.71 -18.83
N MET A 279 -4.05 9.32 -18.49
CA MET A 279 -4.12 10.24 -17.36
C MET A 279 -4.33 9.50 -16.04
N GLY A 280 -3.87 10.11 -14.95
CA GLY A 280 -4.28 9.77 -13.60
C GLY A 280 -5.17 10.87 -13.03
N LEU A 281 -6.17 10.48 -12.26
CA LEU A 281 -6.98 11.37 -11.43
C LEU A 281 -6.59 11.07 -9.99
N CYS A 282 -6.03 12.04 -9.28
CA CYS A 282 -5.44 11.83 -7.95
C CYS A 282 -5.98 12.82 -6.93
N TYR A 283 -6.44 12.32 -5.79
CA TYR A 283 -6.84 13.10 -4.63
C TYR A 283 -5.76 13.07 -3.57
N SER A 284 -5.12 14.22 -3.34
CA SER A 284 -4.22 14.44 -2.20
C SER A 284 -4.98 15.04 -1.01
N GLY A 285 -4.32 15.13 0.15
CA GLY A 285 -4.94 15.64 1.38
C GLY A 285 -5.88 14.62 2.06
N VAL A 286 -5.76 13.33 1.71
CA VAL A 286 -6.47 12.26 2.40
C VAL A 286 -5.75 11.96 3.72
N ILE A 287 -6.43 12.17 4.84
CA ILE A 287 -5.85 11.93 6.17
C ILE A 287 -6.09 10.45 6.53
N ALA A 288 -5.15 9.60 6.09
CA ALA A 288 -5.07 8.19 6.41
C ALA A 288 -3.59 7.76 6.37
N ASP A 289 -3.25 6.65 7.03
CA ASP A 289 -1.87 6.14 7.03
C ASP A 289 -1.61 5.26 5.80
N VAL A 290 -2.42 4.20 5.64
CA VAL A 290 -2.37 3.26 4.52
C VAL A 290 -3.78 2.96 4.05
N LEU A 291 -4.02 3.08 2.74
CA LEU A 291 -5.27 2.64 2.12
C LEU A 291 -5.03 1.38 1.29
N VAL A 292 -6.03 0.50 1.25
CA VAL A 292 -6.01 -0.65 0.36
C VAL A 292 -7.09 -0.44 -0.71
N PRO A 293 -6.71 -0.31 -1.99
CA PRO A 293 -7.67 -0.25 -3.08
C PRO A 293 -8.41 -1.59 -3.25
N SER A 294 -9.64 -1.51 -3.74
CA SER A 294 -10.38 -2.68 -4.17
C SER A 294 -9.75 -3.31 -5.40
N ASP A 295 -9.67 -4.64 -5.39
CA ASP A 295 -9.22 -5.44 -6.52
C ASP A 295 -10.32 -6.40 -7.00
N THR A 296 -10.34 -6.67 -8.31
CA THR A 296 -11.33 -7.58 -8.89
C THR A 296 -10.86 -9.02 -8.83
N ASP A 297 -11.50 -9.79 -7.95
CA ASP A 297 -11.24 -11.22 -7.81
C ASP A 297 -12.18 -12.05 -8.70
N GLY A 298 -11.57 -12.73 -9.66
CA GLY A 298 -12.27 -13.69 -10.53
C GLY A 298 -12.78 -13.08 -11.84
N PRO A 299 -13.61 -13.83 -12.59
CA PRO A 299 -13.94 -13.49 -13.98
C PRO A 299 -15.09 -12.48 -14.11
N THR A 300 -15.77 -12.12 -13.03
CA THR A 300 -16.93 -11.22 -13.08
C THR A 300 -16.48 -9.80 -12.73
N PRO A 301 -16.45 -8.86 -13.70
CA PRO A 301 -16.11 -7.48 -13.42
C PRO A 301 -17.16 -6.81 -12.51
N PRO A 302 -16.80 -5.73 -11.80
CA PRO A 302 -17.78 -4.89 -11.11
C PRO A 302 -18.80 -4.33 -12.10
N LEU A 303 -20.02 -4.05 -11.62
CA LEU A 303 -21.05 -3.43 -12.45
C LEU A 303 -20.59 -2.06 -12.93
N ASP A 304 -20.98 -1.69 -14.15
CA ASP A 304 -20.62 -0.40 -14.70
C ASP A 304 -21.12 0.77 -13.84
N GLY A 305 -20.30 1.81 -13.70
CA GLY A 305 -20.54 2.95 -12.82
C GLY A 305 -20.28 2.69 -11.33
N THR A 306 -19.93 1.47 -10.92
CA THR A 306 -19.56 1.21 -9.52
C THR A 306 -18.26 1.96 -9.19
N PRO A 307 -18.21 2.78 -8.13
CA PRO A 307 -16.98 3.47 -7.73
C PRO A 307 -15.88 2.46 -7.36
N GLY A 308 -14.62 2.85 -7.58
CA GLY A 308 -13.48 2.16 -6.98
C GLY A 308 -13.46 2.43 -5.47
N TYR A 309 -13.17 1.41 -4.67
CA TYR A 309 -13.18 1.52 -3.21
C TYR A 309 -11.77 1.55 -2.65
N PHE A 310 -11.56 2.27 -1.56
CA PHE A 310 -10.33 2.22 -0.79
C PHE A 310 -10.67 2.11 0.69
N LEU A 311 -9.99 1.22 1.39
CA LEU A 311 -10.26 0.93 2.79
C LEU A 311 -9.07 1.30 3.65
N ASN A 312 -9.34 1.96 4.78
CA ASN A 312 -8.36 2.24 5.81
C ASN A 312 -8.93 1.84 7.19
N LEU A 313 -8.06 1.37 8.09
CA LEU A 313 -8.41 1.23 9.49
C LEU A 313 -8.42 2.62 10.14
N TYR A 314 -9.61 3.16 10.37
CA TYR A 314 -9.76 4.50 10.91
C TYR A 314 -9.65 4.53 12.44
N SER A 315 -10.21 3.51 13.10
CA SER A 315 -10.11 3.33 14.54
C SER A 315 -10.18 1.84 14.91
N TYR A 316 -10.00 1.52 16.18
CA TYR A 316 -10.15 0.16 16.72
C TYR A 316 -11.57 -0.42 16.56
N SER A 317 -12.55 0.36 16.12
CA SER A 317 -13.95 -0.05 15.95
C SER A 317 -14.57 0.44 14.64
N SER A 318 -13.78 1.02 13.74
CA SER A 318 -14.30 1.50 12.46
C SER A 318 -13.27 1.50 11.33
N LEU A 319 -13.77 1.32 10.12
CA LEU A 319 -13.02 1.48 8.89
C LEU A 319 -13.50 2.73 8.17
N ALA A 320 -12.58 3.44 7.51
CA ALA A 320 -12.92 4.45 6.53
C ALA A 320 -13.02 3.79 5.15
N LEU A 321 -14.18 3.95 4.50
CA LEU A 321 -14.42 3.52 3.13
C LEU A 321 -14.45 4.74 2.22
N PHE A 322 -13.41 4.91 1.42
CA PHE A 322 -13.40 5.90 0.35
C PHE A 322 -13.99 5.28 -0.93
N LYS A 323 -14.75 6.09 -1.66
CA LYS A 323 -15.39 5.71 -2.94
C LYS A 323 -14.99 6.75 -3.97
N MET A 324 -14.27 6.31 -5.00
CA MET A 324 -13.83 7.15 -6.10
C MET A 324 -14.56 6.79 -7.39
N THR A 325 -15.18 7.77 -8.04
CA THR A 325 -15.76 7.59 -9.37
C THR A 325 -14.98 8.45 -10.38
N PRO A 326 -14.01 7.87 -11.12
CA PRO A 326 -13.28 8.61 -12.14
C PRO A 326 -14.12 8.82 -13.41
N ASN A 327 -13.95 9.97 -14.05
CA ASN A 327 -14.44 10.30 -15.39
C ASN A 327 -13.28 10.87 -16.21
N PHE A 328 -12.56 9.98 -16.89
CA PHE A 328 -11.38 10.33 -17.69
C PHE A 328 -11.72 11.21 -18.90
N ALA A 329 -12.90 11.04 -19.50
CA ALA A 329 -13.33 11.86 -20.63
C ALA A 329 -13.50 13.34 -20.25
N ALA A 330 -13.94 13.62 -19.02
CA ALA A 330 -14.08 14.98 -18.51
C ALA A 330 -12.89 15.44 -17.64
N ALA A 331 -11.89 14.57 -17.42
CA ALA A 331 -10.81 14.78 -16.46
C ALA A 331 -11.32 15.21 -15.07
N THR A 332 -12.40 14.60 -14.61
CA THR A 332 -13.00 14.84 -13.28
C THR A 332 -13.15 13.53 -12.51
N ALA A 333 -13.23 13.61 -11.19
CA ALA A 333 -13.58 12.49 -10.34
C ALA A 333 -14.45 13.00 -9.18
N THR A 334 -15.14 12.08 -8.53
CA THR A 334 -15.74 12.31 -7.21
C THR A 334 -15.06 11.41 -6.18
N LEU A 335 -14.90 11.93 -4.97
CA LEU A 335 -14.43 11.18 -3.82
C LEU A 335 -15.39 11.41 -2.65
N THR A 336 -15.90 10.32 -2.08
CA THR A 336 -16.72 10.35 -0.86
C THR A 336 -16.15 9.38 0.16
N GLN A 337 -16.38 9.65 1.44
CA GLN A 337 -15.95 8.80 2.54
C GLN A 337 -17.15 8.38 3.39
N ASP A 338 -17.25 7.09 3.67
CA ASP A 338 -18.17 6.51 4.64
C ASP A 338 -17.39 5.89 5.81
N SER A 339 -18.08 5.67 6.93
CA SER A 339 -17.57 4.89 8.05
C SER A 339 -18.28 3.54 8.14
N ILE A 340 -17.51 2.46 8.26
CA ILE A 340 -18.02 1.11 8.50
C ILE A 340 -17.68 0.73 9.93
N GLY A 341 -18.70 0.54 10.77
CA GLY A 341 -18.51 0.01 12.12
C GLY A 341 -18.02 -1.45 12.08
N ILE A 342 -17.01 -1.76 12.87
CA ILE A 342 -16.52 -3.13 13.10
C ILE A 342 -16.51 -3.42 14.61
N ALA A 343 -16.47 -4.70 14.96
CA ALA A 343 -16.27 -5.09 16.36
C ALA A 343 -14.93 -4.53 16.86
N SER A 344 -14.95 -3.98 18.07
CA SER A 344 -13.74 -3.46 18.70
C SER A 344 -12.72 -4.58 18.93
N PHE A 345 -11.46 -4.29 18.64
CA PHE A 345 -10.35 -5.22 18.87
C PHE A 345 -9.17 -4.50 19.53
N THR A 346 -8.25 -5.27 20.11
CA THR A 346 -6.98 -4.75 20.62
C THR A 346 -5.88 -5.19 19.66
N ILE A 347 -5.04 -4.26 19.21
CA ILE A 347 -3.86 -4.66 18.44
C ILE A 347 -2.91 -5.39 19.41
N ALA A 348 -2.72 -6.69 19.21
CA ALA A 348 -1.63 -7.41 19.83
C ALA A 348 -0.34 -6.76 19.32
N GLN A 349 0.42 -6.06 20.19
CA GLN A 349 1.63 -5.36 19.80
C GLN A 349 2.57 -6.28 19.00
N PRO A 350 2.82 -6.03 17.71
CA PRO A 350 4.01 -6.55 17.07
C PRO A 350 5.12 -5.48 17.19
N PRO A 351 6.40 -5.87 17.17
CA PRO A 351 7.40 -4.96 16.64
C PRO A 351 7.04 -4.71 15.16
N ALA A 352 6.50 -3.54 14.87
CA ALA A 352 6.15 -2.99 13.55
C ALA A 352 4.94 -3.61 12.78
N ASN A 353 3.94 -2.76 12.56
CA ASN A 353 2.98 -2.64 11.45
C ASN A 353 2.84 -3.82 10.47
N ALA A 354 1.72 -4.54 10.52
CA ALA A 354 1.08 -5.16 9.33
C ALA A 354 -0.35 -5.64 9.65
N ALA A 355 -1.36 -4.85 9.28
CA ALA A 355 -2.71 -5.37 9.07
C ALA A 355 -2.94 -5.50 7.56
N LEU A 356 -3.07 -6.72 7.06
CA LEU A 356 -3.29 -7.00 5.65
C LEU A 356 -4.80 -6.99 5.38
N MET A 357 -5.35 -5.80 5.16
CA MET A 357 -6.70 -5.67 4.65
C MET A 357 -6.69 -6.02 3.17
N ARG A 358 -7.63 -6.83 2.69
CA ARG A 358 -7.79 -7.11 1.25
C ARG A 358 -9.25 -6.91 0.88
N MET A 359 -9.52 -5.92 0.04
CA MET A 359 -10.87 -5.64 -0.42
C MET A 359 -11.04 -6.21 -1.82
N ASN A 360 -11.89 -7.22 -1.96
CA ASN A 360 -12.05 -7.95 -3.21
C ASN A 360 -13.50 -7.93 -3.67
N THR A 361 -13.74 -7.85 -4.97
CA THR A 361 -15.09 -8.03 -5.52
C THR A 361 -15.23 -9.33 -6.26
N ARG A 362 -16.29 -10.08 -5.96
CA ARG A 362 -16.67 -11.29 -6.69
C ARG A 362 -18.17 -11.23 -6.99
N ALA A 363 -18.54 -11.51 -8.24
CA ALA A 363 -19.93 -11.60 -8.69
C ALA A 363 -20.78 -10.33 -8.42
N GLY A 364 -20.20 -9.15 -8.61
CA GLY A 364 -20.90 -7.86 -8.40
C GLY A 364 -21.14 -7.49 -6.93
N VAL A 365 -20.63 -8.27 -5.97
CA VAL A 365 -20.67 -7.95 -4.53
C VAL A 365 -19.29 -7.51 -4.08
N VAL A 366 -19.21 -6.35 -3.45
CA VAL A 366 -18.01 -5.89 -2.74
C VAL A 366 -17.86 -6.73 -1.48
N THR A 367 -16.83 -7.58 -1.45
CA THR A 367 -16.50 -8.39 -0.28
C THR A 367 -15.28 -7.80 0.41
N ILE A 368 -15.51 -7.19 1.56
CA ILE A 368 -14.41 -6.74 2.42
C ILE A 368 -13.87 -7.96 3.17
N ARG A 369 -12.63 -8.37 2.91
CA ARG A 369 -11.94 -9.41 3.69
C ARG A 369 -10.84 -8.77 4.52
N ILE A 370 -11.03 -8.71 5.82
CA ILE A 370 -10.01 -8.20 6.75
C ILE A 370 -9.31 -9.40 7.33
N THR A 371 -8.06 -9.64 6.92
CA THR A 371 -7.24 -10.70 7.52
C THR A 371 -6.17 -10.06 8.39
N TRP A 372 -6.29 -10.24 9.70
CA TRP A 372 -5.25 -9.82 10.64
C TRP A 372 -4.15 -10.87 10.64
N PHE A 373 -2.93 -10.49 10.27
CA PHE A 373 -1.77 -11.35 10.43
C PHE A 373 -0.98 -10.87 11.64
N VAL A 374 -0.73 -11.77 12.59
CA VAL A 374 0.42 -11.60 13.48
C VAL A 374 1.56 -12.30 12.76
N VAL A 375 2.53 -11.53 12.24
CA VAL A 375 3.78 -12.11 11.75
C VAL A 375 4.55 -12.58 12.97
N ILE A 376 4.32 -13.82 13.39
CA ILE A 376 5.25 -14.55 14.25
C ILE A 376 6.21 -15.25 13.29
N ALA A 377 7.47 -14.85 13.33
CA ALA A 377 8.52 -15.53 12.59
C ALA A 377 8.74 -16.93 13.18
N ASP A 378 7.93 -17.89 12.72
CA ASP A 378 8.08 -19.32 12.99
C ASP A 378 7.86 -20.08 11.67
N PRO A 379 8.58 -21.19 11.40
CA PRO A 379 8.60 -21.86 10.09
C PRO A 379 7.33 -22.66 9.78
N PHE A 380 6.27 -22.48 10.57
CA PHE A 380 4.97 -23.11 10.39
C PHE A 380 3.94 -22.02 10.07
N PHE A 381 3.61 -21.90 8.79
CA PHE A 381 2.48 -21.09 8.33
C PHE A 381 1.21 -21.53 9.06
N THR A 382 0.86 -20.81 10.12
CA THR A 382 -0.41 -20.99 10.83
C THR A 382 -1.22 -19.73 10.57
N THR A 383 -1.96 -19.73 9.47
CA THR A 383 -2.90 -18.64 9.14
C THR A 383 -4.10 -18.72 10.10
N ALA A 384 -4.24 -17.72 10.98
CA ALA A 384 -5.53 -17.42 11.60
C ALA A 384 -6.32 -16.51 10.65
N ARG A 385 -7.50 -16.96 10.24
CA ARG A 385 -8.39 -16.36 9.25
C ARG A 385 -9.60 -15.72 9.95
N VAL A 386 -9.57 -14.42 10.23
CA VAL A 386 -10.80 -13.74 10.67
C VAL A 386 -11.70 -13.48 9.45
N GLU A 387 -12.84 -14.17 9.36
CA GLU A 387 -13.88 -13.91 8.34
C GLU A 387 -15.03 -13.14 8.97
N THR A 388 -15.14 -11.84 8.69
CA THR A 388 -16.38 -11.08 8.87
C THR A 388 -17.02 -10.84 7.50
N PRO A 389 -18.01 -11.65 7.08
CA PRO A 389 -18.78 -11.34 5.88
C PRO A 389 -19.67 -10.13 6.17
N LEU A 390 -19.23 -8.93 5.77
CA LEU A 390 -20.11 -7.78 5.66
C LEU A 390 -20.79 -7.84 4.30
N SER A 391 -21.95 -8.51 4.20
CA SER A 391 -22.82 -8.36 3.05
C SER A 391 -23.73 -7.14 3.25
N SER A 392 -23.41 -6.00 2.65
CA SER A 392 -24.44 -4.98 2.42
C SER A 392 -25.11 -5.28 1.08
N ARG A 393 -26.32 -5.87 1.12
CA ARG A 393 -27.21 -5.83 -0.05
C ARG A 393 -27.71 -4.39 -0.19
N HIS A 394 -26.98 -3.55 -0.92
CA HIS A 394 -27.59 -2.33 -1.43
C HIS A 394 -28.46 -2.69 -2.63
N ARG A 395 -29.76 -2.83 -2.37
CA ARG A 395 -30.78 -2.79 -3.41
C ARG A 395 -30.74 -1.37 -3.96
N ALA A 396 -30.32 -1.21 -5.21
CA ALA A 396 -30.50 0.06 -5.93
C ALA A 396 -32.01 0.38 -5.90
N SER A 397 -32.39 1.46 -5.24
CA SER A 397 -33.68 2.09 -5.51
C SER A 397 -33.56 2.76 -6.87
N SER A 398 -34.48 2.37 -7.76
CA SER A 398 -34.76 2.91 -9.09
C SER A 398 -34.68 4.42 -9.19
#